data_AF-A0A6J7UWD8-F1
#
_entry.id   AF-A0A6J7UWD8-F1
#
_cell.length_a   1.000
_cell.length_b   1.000
_cell.length_c   1.000
_cell.angle_alpha   90.00
_cell.angle_beta   90.00
_cell.angle_gamma   90.00
#
_symmetry.space_group_name_H-M   'P 1'
#
loop_
_entity.id
_entity.type
_entity.pdbx_description
1 polymer ?
#
loop_
_entity_poly.entity_id
_entity_poly.type
_entity_poly.pdbx_seq_one_letter_code
_entity_poly.pdbx_strand_id
1 'polypeptide(L)'
;MEKLRERLFHGMKERGIVGEIADTIFRKMEAFASYGFPESHSVSFAYLVYASAYIKYHEPAIFCAALLNAQPMGFWSPHSLARDARRHGVEVLTPCINASQASASLVESATSTSGLAVRMGLSAVRGVSSSLAQKMEEAQPFDSMEHVVRAVPELSTAHLEAFATAGAFDVFGTQRRNALWAAGAVAQSRPTRLEGITVGNTAPALPGMEPIEEAVADLWATGVSPDGHPTIFLREKLRAMGVLTASELATVESGTRIYVAGVVTHRQRPRTASGVTFMNLEDETGLINVVCSAGCWARFRTDARHAAALLVRGRMESSEGVINIVAEHLSALRVAVGATSRDFR
;
A
#
# COMPACT_ATOMS: atom_id res chain seq x y z
N MET A 1 25.41 7.65 -37.50
CA MET A 1 24.72 8.66 -38.33
C MET A 1 25.58 9.12 -39.50
N GLU A 2 26.87 9.40 -39.32
CA GLU A 2 27.77 9.87 -40.39
C GLU A 2 27.80 8.98 -41.65
N LYS A 3 27.78 7.65 -41.52
CA LYS A 3 27.72 6.72 -42.66
C LYS A 3 26.45 6.85 -43.53
N LEU A 4 25.39 7.47 -43.02
CA LEU A 4 24.13 7.69 -43.73
C LEU A 4 23.99 9.12 -44.27
N ARG A 5 24.95 10.00 -43.94
CA ARG A 5 24.88 11.45 -44.22
C ARG A 5 24.73 11.73 -45.71
N GLU A 6 25.66 11.25 -46.54
CA GLU A 6 25.63 11.52 -47.98
C GLU A 6 24.33 11.07 -48.64
N ARG A 7 23.86 9.85 -48.31
CA ARG A 7 22.60 9.30 -48.83
C ARG A 7 21.38 10.14 -48.42
N LEU A 8 21.35 10.64 -47.17
CA LEU A 8 20.27 11.50 -46.70
C LEU A 8 20.29 12.87 -47.41
N PHE A 9 21.45 13.50 -47.54
CA PHE A 9 21.58 14.80 -48.23
C PHE A 9 21.20 14.70 -49.71
N HIS A 10 21.53 13.60 -50.37
CA HIS A 10 21.10 13.36 -51.75
C HIS A 10 19.56 13.29 -51.86
N GLY A 11 18.91 12.49 -51.03
CA GLY A 11 17.43 12.38 -51.03
C GLY A 11 16.72 13.67 -50.59
N MET A 12 17.32 14.45 -49.69
CA MET A 12 16.81 15.78 -49.33
C MET A 12 16.88 16.75 -50.52
N LYS A 13 17.99 16.73 -51.28
CA LYS A 13 18.18 17.56 -52.47
C LYS A 13 17.16 17.26 -53.56
N GLU A 14 16.84 15.98 -53.81
CA GLU A 14 15.78 15.57 -54.75
C GLU A 14 14.40 16.15 -54.39
N ARG A 15 14.17 16.43 -53.10
CA ARG A 15 12.93 17.02 -52.58
C ARG A 15 13.02 18.53 -52.35
N GLY A 16 14.06 19.18 -52.87
CA GLY A 16 14.26 20.64 -52.76
C GLY A 16 14.75 21.12 -51.39
N ILE A 17 15.17 20.23 -50.50
CA ILE A 17 15.71 20.58 -49.18
C ILE A 17 17.24 20.65 -49.28
N VAL A 18 17.79 21.87 -49.29
CA VAL A 18 19.22 22.14 -49.49
C VAL A 18 19.73 23.19 -48.51
N GLY A 19 21.06 23.35 -48.44
CA GLY A 19 21.73 24.35 -47.62
C GLY A 19 21.49 24.14 -46.13
N GLU A 20 21.40 25.25 -45.37
CA GLU A 20 21.33 25.23 -43.90
C GLU A 20 20.16 24.42 -43.33
N ILE A 21 19.05 24.31 -44.07
CA ILE A 21 17.88 23.53 -43.64
C ILE A 21 18.23 22.04 -43.59
N ALA A 22 18.92 21.52 -44.60
CA ALA A 22 19.37 20.13 -44.66
C ALA A 22 20.36 19.81 -43.53
N ASP A 23 21.32 20.71 -43.28
CA ASP A 23 22.28 20.58 -42.18
C ASP A 23 21.60 20.61 -40.80
N THR A 24 20.54 21.39 -40.65
CA THR A 24 19.76 21.48 -39.40
C THR A 24 18.99 20.17 -39.16
N ILE A 25 18.35 19.61 -40.18
CA ILE A 25 17.62 18.34 -40.08
C ILE A 25 18.57 17.21 -39.70
N PHE A 26 19.72 17.09 -40.35
CA PHE A 26 20.70 16.05 -40.04
C PHE A 26 21.19 16.15 -38.58
N ARG A 27 21.56 17.37 -38.12
CA ARG A 27 21.96 17.60 -36.72
C ARG A 27 20.87 17.24 -35.72
N LYS A 28 19.60 17.56 -36.01
CA LYS A 28 18.46 17.18 -35.16
C LYS A 28 18.25 15.67 -35.11
N MET A 29 18.34 14.98 -36.25
CA MET A 29 18.22 13.52 -36.30
C MET A 29 19.35 12.83 -35.54
N GLU A 30 20.58 13.32 -35.67
CA GLU A 30 21.73 12.81 -34.93
C GLU A 30 21.58 13.00 -33.42
N ALA A 31 21.18 14.20 -32.98
CA ALA A 31 20.92 14.48 -31.57
C ALA A 31 19.78 13.61 -31.00
N PHE A 32 18.71 13.38 -31.77
CA PHE A 32 17.58 12.55 -31.35
C PHE A 32 17.93 11.06 -31.31
N ALA A 33 18.89 10.57 -32.10
CA ALA A 33 19.23 9.15 -32.15
C ALA A 33 19.69 8.58 -30.79
N SER A 34 20.21 9.41 -29.89
CA SER A 34 20.61 8.99 -28.53
C SER A 34 19.44 8.91 -27.54
N TYR A 35 18.32 9.56 -27.82
CA TYR A 35 17.15 9.66 -26.91
C TYR A 35 15.83 9.18 -27.55
N GLY A 36 15.88 8.75 -28.81
CA GLY A 36 14.72 8.26 -29.54
C GLY A 36 14.18 6.99 -28.90
N PHE A 37 12.87 6.95 -28.70
CA PHE A 37 12.19 5.82 -28.09
C PHE A 37 11.21 5.17 -29.09
N PRO A 38 11.09 3.83 -29.13
CA PRO A 38 10.19 3.17 -30.07
C PRO A 38 8.72 3.52 -29.79
N GLU A 39 8.07 4.22 -30.73
CA GLU A 39 6.69 4.68 -30.58
C GLU A 39 5.72 3.51 -30.36
N SER A 40 5.85 2.42 -31.10
CA SER A 40 5.00 1.24 -30.96
C SER A 40 5.05 0.63 -29.55
N HIS A 41 6.22 0.66 -28.90
CA HIS A 41 6.39 0.21 -27.52
C HIS A 41 5.79 1.22 -26.53
N SER A 42 5.97 2.53 -26.75
CA SER A 42 5.33 3.55 -25.91
C SER A 42 3.80 3.45 -25.95
N VAL A 43 3.23 3.30 -27.14
CA VAL A 43 1.76 3.25 -27.34
C VAL A 43 1.16 2.03 -26.65
N SER A 44 1.81 0.86 -26.73
CA SER A 44 1.30 -0.35 -26.08
C SER A 44 1.27 -0.22 -24.56
N PHE A 45 2.28 0.37 -23.93
CA PHE A 45 2.28 0.66 -22.49
C PHE A 45 1.33 1.79 -22.11
N ALA A 46 1.24 2.85 -22.91
CA ALA A 46 0.33 3.97 -22.67
C ALA A 46 -1.14 3.50 -22.64
N TYR A 47 -1.51 2.55 -23.50
CA TYR A 47 -2.84 1.94 -23.47
C TYR A 47 -3.15 1.25 -22.14
N LEU A 48 -2.19 0.49 -21.58
CA LEU A 48 -2.38 -0.16 -20.27
C LEU A 48 -2.52 0.85 -19.13
N VAL A 49 -1.74 1.94 -19.16
CA VAL A 49 -1.84 3.03 -18.19
C VAL A 49 -3.21 3.70 -18.30
N TYR A 50 -3.66 4.01 -19.52
CA TYR A 50 -4.96 4.62 -19.75
C TYR A 50 -6.11 3.72 -19.28
N ALA A 51 -6.10 2.43 -19.64
CA ALA A 51 -7.11 1.47 -19.20
C ALA A 51 -7.15 1.34 -17.67
N SER A 52 -5.99 1.28 -17.02
CA SER A 52 -5.90 1.21 -15.55
C SER A 52 -6.42 2.49 -14.89
N ALA A 53 -6.06 3.67 -15.43
CA ALA A 53 -6.53 4.96 -14.93
C ALA A 53 -8.04 5.13 -15.12
N TYR A 54 -8.58 4.68 -16.26
CA TYR A 54 -10.02 4.68 -16.53
C TYR A 54 -10.79 3.85 -15.50
N ILE A 55 -10.35 2.60 -15.25
CA ILE A 55 -10.98 1.74 -14.24
C ILE A 55 -10.84 2.36 -12.84
N LYS A 56 -9.67 2.89 -12.50
CA LYS A 56 -9.47 3.57 -11.21
C LYS A 56 -10.41 4.77 -11.02
N TYR A 57 -10.63 5.56 -12.06
CA TYR A 57 -11.47 6.75 -12.01
C TYR A 57 -12.96 6.41 -11.93
N HIS A 58 -13.42 5.44 -12.72
CA HIS A 58 -14.84 5.09 -12.81
C HIS A 58 -15.28 4.03 -11.80
N GLU A 59 -14.41 3.08 -11.48
CA GLU A 59 -14.72 1.88 -10.68
C GLU A 59 -13.65 1.64 -9.58
N PRO A 60 -13.42 2.60 -8.68
CA PRO A 60 -12.32 2.54 -7.71
C PRO A 60 -12.41 1.34 -6.76
N ALA A 61 -13.63 0.90 -6.39
CA ALA A 61 -13.83 -0.26 -5.53
C ALA A 61 -13.41 -1.56 -6.24
N ILE A 62 -13.85 -1.75 -7.48
CA ILE A 62 -13.49 -2.91 -8.32
C ILE A 62 -11.98 -2.92 -8.54
N PHE A 63 -11.39 -1.77 -8.87
CA PHE A 63 -9.95 -1.62 -9.07
C PHE A 63 -9.16 -2.04 -7.82
N CYS A 64 -9.57 -1.56 -6.64
CA CYS A 64 -8.91 -1.90 -5.38
C CYS A 64 -9.01 -3.41 -5.07
N ALA A 65 -10.22 -4.00 -5.15
CA ALA A 65 -10.41 -5.43 -4.91
C ALA A 65 -9.56 -6.29 -5.86
N ALA A 66 -9.50 -5.94 -7.15
CA ALA A 66 -8.66 -6.62 -8.13
C ALA A 66 -7.17 -6.52 -7.78
N LEU A 67 -6.68 -5.35 -7.35
CA LEU A 67 -5.28 -5.17 -6.95
C LEU A 67 -4.92 -5.92 -5.66
N LEU A 68 -5.85 -6.04 -4.70
CA LEU A 68 -5.68 -6.84 -3.49
C LEU A 68 -5.56 -8.33 -3.85
N ASN A 69 -6.45 -8.82 -4.72
CA ASN A 69 -6.45 -10.22 -5.17
C ASN A 69 -5.25 -10.58 -6.05
N ALA A 70 -4.60 -9.58 -6.65
CA ALA A 70 -3.40 -9.74 -7.46
C ALA A 70 -2.09 -9.70 -6.65
N GLN A 71 -2.14 -9.53 -5.32
CA GLN A 71 -0.94 -9.55 -4.48
C GLN A 71 -0.25 -10.93 -4.48
N PRO A 72 1.10 -10.99 -4.45
CA PRO A 72 2.06 -9.92 -4.22
C PRO A 72 2.59 -9.24 -5.51
N MET A 73 1.74 -8.70 -6.38
CA MET A 73 2.17 -7.84 -7.48
C MET A 73 2.41 -6.37 -7.08
N GLY A 74 3.18 -5.65 -7.91
CA GLY A 74 3.30 -4.19 -7.88
C GLY A 74 4.28 -3.63 -6.84
N PHE A 75 4.28 -2.31 -6.66
CA PHE A 75 5.14 -1.61 -5.69
C PHE A 75 4.42 -1.29 -4.37
N TRP A 76 3.09 -1.18 -4.41
CA TRP A 76 2.28 -0.72 -3.29
C TRP A 76 1.90 -1.84 -2.35
N SER A 77 1.91 -1.56 -1.04
CA SER A 77 1.42 -2.50 -0.03
C SER A 77 -0.12 -2.60 -0.09
N PRO A 78 -0.71 -3.72 0.37
CA PRO A 78 -2.17 -3.81 0.56
C PRO A 78 -2.74 -2.63 1.36
N HIS A 79 -2.01 -2.16 2.38
CA HIS A 79 -2.41 -1.01 3.18
C HIS A 79 -2.47 0.28 2.35
N SER A 80 -1.42 0.58 1.58
CA SER A 80 -1.39 1.77 0.72
C SER A 80 -2.49 1.72 -0.34
N LEU A 81 -2.81 0.54 -0.87
CA LEU A 81 -3.93 0.35 -1.80
C LEU A 81 -5.29 0.60 -1.14
N ALA A 82 -5.51 0.10 0.07
CA ALA A 82 -6.72 0.35 0.84
C ALA A 82 -6.86 1.84 1.22
N ARG A 83 -5.77 2.49 1.63
CA ARG A 83 -5.74 3.94 1.91
C ARG A 83 -6.03 4.76 0.66
N ASP A 84 -5.50 4.35 -0.49
CA ASP A 84 -5.81 5.00 -1.76
C ASP A 84 -7.29 4.88 -2.12
N ALA A 85 -7.87 3.69 -2.02
CA ALA A 85 -9.28 3.47 -2.26
C ALA A 85 -10.16 4.36 -1.36
N ARG A 86 -9.81 4.47 -0.07
CA ARG A 86 -10.50 5.36 0.88
C ARG A 86 -10.40 6.83 0.51
N ARG A 87 -9.26 7.30 0.00
CA ARG A 87 -9.13 8.68 -0.54
C ARG A 87 -10.01 8.93 -1.76
N HIS A 88 -10.39 7.88 -2.49
CA HIS A 88 -11.38 7.93 -3.57
C HIS A 88 -12.83 7.69 -3.07
N GLY A 89 -13.04 7.68 -1.75
CA GLY A 89 -14.34 7.49 -1.12
C GLY A 89 -14.87 6.06 -1.14
N VAL A 90 -13.99 5.07 -1.33
CA VAL A 90 -14.34 3.65 -1.20
C VAL A 90 -14.19 3.22 0.25
N GLU A 91 -15.25 2.66 0.82
CA GLU A 91 -15.17 2.00 2.12
C GLU A 91 -14.42 0.66 1.98
N VAL A 92 -13.46 0.42 2.89
CA VAL A 92 -12.69 -0.82 2.94
C VAL A 92 -12.91 -1.47 4.29
N LEU A 93 -13.35 -2.73 4.27
CA LEU A 93 -13.82 -3.43 5.44
C LEU A 93 -12.93 -4.65 5.72
N THR A 94 -12.60 -4.86 7.00
CA THR A 94 -11.74 -5.95 7.47
C THR A 94 -12.37 -7.34 7.24
N PRO A 95 -11.61 -8.45 7.34
CA PRO A 95 -12.18 -9.78 7.18
C PRO A 95 -13.27 -10.08 8.23
N CYS A 96 -14.34 -10.78 7.81
CA CYS A 96 -15.41 -11.27 8.68
C CYS A 96 -15.67 -12.75 8.37
N ILE A 97 -15.75 -13.60 9.39
CA ILE A 97 -15.79 -15.06 9.22
C ILE A 97 -16.98 -15.56 8.40
N ASN A 98 -18.09 -14.82 8.40
CA ASN A 98 -19.35 -15.16 7.72
C ASN A 98 -19.70 -14.24 6.54
N ALA A 99 -18.98 -13.14 6.34
CA ALA A 99 -19.27 -12.18 5.27
C ALA A 99 -18.13 -12.04 4.24
N SER A 100 -16.92 -12.47 4.60
CA SER A 100 -15.79 -12.49 3.67
C SER A 100 -15.73 -13.79 2.89
N GLN A 101 -15.49 -13.67 1.59
CA GLN A 101 -15.06 -14.78 0.74
C GLN A 101 -13.58 -15.11 0.97
N ALA A 102 -13.06 -16.13 0.31
CA ALA A 102 -11.65 -16.47 0.39
C ALA A 102 -10.74 -15.31 -0.05
N SER A 103 -11.13 -14.63 -1.13
CA SER A 103 -10.46 -13.45 -1.70
C SER A 103 -11.24 -12.16 -1.40
N ALA A 104 -10.63 -11.00 -1.65
CA ALA A 104 -11.35 -9.73 -1.49
C ALA A 104 -12.55 -9.66 -2.44
N SER A 105 -13.68 -9.20 -1.93
CA SER A 105 -14.96 -9.15 -2.64
C SER A 105 -15.58 -7.75 -2.55
N LEU A 106 -16.62 -7.53 -3.35
CA LEU A 106 -17.39 -6.30 -3.35
C LEU A 106 -18.70 -6.53 -2.61
N VAL A 107 -19.08 -5.58 -1.77
CA VAL A 107 -20.35 -5.59 -1.03
C VAL A 107 -21.05 -4.25 -1.20
N GLU A 108 -22.38 -4.25 -1.20
CA GLU A 108 -23.14 -3.01 -1.26
C GLU A 108 -22.86 -2.15 -0.02
N SER A 109 -22.64 -0.86 -0.24
CA SER A 109 -22.45 0.11 0.83
C SER A 109 -22.95 1.49 0.42
N ALA A 110 -23.89 2.03 1.19
CA ALA A 110 -24.43 3.36 0.99
C ALA A 110 -23.43 4.49 1.31
N THR A 111 -22.34 4.18 2.02
CA THR A 111 -21.31 5.16 2.41
C THR A 111 -20.21 5.29 1.37
N SER A 112 -20.13 4.36 0.41
CA SER A 112 -19.12 4.36 -0.65
C SER A 112 -19.57 5.14 -1.88
N THR A 113 -18.66 5.90 -2.51
CA THR A 113 -18.95 6.76 -3.67
C THR A 113 -19.65 6.02 -4.82
N SER A 114 -19.31 4.75 -5.05
CA SER A 114 -19.88 3.92 -6.13
C SER A 114 -20.98 2.96 -5.66
N GLY A 115 -21.45 3.09 -4.41
CA GLY A 115 -22.38 2.13 -3.81
C GLY A 115 -21.76 0.77 -3.45
N LEU A 116 -20.45 0.61 -3.65
CA LEU A 116 -19.72 -0.64 -3.41
C LEU A 116 -18.54 -0.41 -2.47
N ALA A 117 -18.47 -1.20 -1.40
CA ALA A 117 -17.31 -1.30 -0.52
C ALA A 117 -16.47 -2.52 -0.87
N VAL A 118 -15.19 -2.48 -0.49
CA VAL A 118 -14.28 -3.62 -0.61
C VAL A 118 -14.25 -4.37 0.71
N ARG A 119 -14.67 -5.63 0.71
CA ARG A 119 -14.52 -6.56 1.84
C ARG A 119 -13.22 -7.32 1.66
N MET A 120 -12.31 -7.24 2.62
CA MET A 120 -11.09 -8.06 2.61
C MET A 120 -11.43 -9.55 2.71
N GLY A 121 -10.72 -10.38 1.95
CA GLY A 121 -10.89 -11.83 1.98
C GLY A 121 -10.27 -12.50 3.20
N LEU A 122 -10.70 -13.72 3.50
CA LEU A 122 -10.15 -14.53 4.58
C LEU A 122 -8.66 -14.84 4.39
N SER A 123 -8.21 -14.98 3.13
CA SER A 123 -6.80 -15.21 2.78
C SER A 123 -5.87 -14.02 3.10
N ALA A 124 -6.42 -12.83 3.36
CA ALA A 124 -5.63 -11.69 3.79
C ALA A 124 -5.16 -11.80 5.25
N VAL A 125 -5.77 -12.71 6.03
CA VAL A 125 -5.37 -12.93 7.43
C VAL A 125 -4.06 -13.70 7.48
N ARG A 126 -3.15 -13.21 8.32
CA ARG A 126 -1.80 -13.74 8.51
C ARG A 126 -1.82 -15.24 8.74
N GLY A 127 -1.01 -15.96 7.95
CA GLY A 127 -0.84 -17.40 8.06
C GLY A 127 -1.90 -18.23 7.35
N VAL A 128 -3.00 -17.62 6.88
CA VAL A 128 -4.06 -18.33 6.17
C VAL A 128 -3.69 -18.48 4.69
N SER A 129 -3.63 -19.72 4.20
CA SER A 129 -3.43 -19.99 2.77
C SER A 129 -4.71 -19.77 1.98
N SER A 130 -4.59 -19.51 0.67
CA SER A 130 -5.75 -19.41 -0.22
C SER A 130 -6.61 -20.68 -0.22
N SER A 131 -5.99 -21.86 -0.14
CA SER A 131 -6.70 -23.15 -0.04
C SER A 131 -7.48 -23.31 1.27
N LEU A 132 -6.94 -22.81 2.39
CA LEU A 132 -7.64 -22.84 3.67
C LEU A 132 -8.79 -21.83 3.69
N ALA A 133 -8.56 -20.63 3.17
CA ALA A 133 -9.59 -19.60 3.02
C ALA A 133 -10.78 -20.08 2.17
N GLN A 134 -10.53 -20.82 1.09
CA GLN A 134 -11.57 -21.40 0.25
C GLN A 134 -12.40 -22.45 1.01
N LYS A 135 -11.77 -23.35 1.77
CA LYS A 135 -12.50 -24.31 2.63
C LYS A 135 -13.38 -23.61 3.66
N MET A 136 -12.90 -22.50 4.22
CA MET A 136 -13.68 -21.71 5.16
C MET A 136 -14.89 -21.07 4.48
N GLU A 137 -14.73 -20.50 3.29
CA GLU A 137 -15.84 -19.95 2.50
C GLU A 137 -16.89 -21.03 2.18
N GLU A 138 -16.46 -22.23 1.76
CA GLU A 138 -17.36 -23.36 1.46
C GLU A 138 -18.12 -23.87 2.69
N ALA A 139 -17.60 -23.66 3.89
CA ALA A 139 -18.19 -24.09 5.15
C ALA A 139 -19.06 -23.03 5.84
N GLN A 140 -19.18 -21.82 5.27
CA GLN A 140 -20.06 -20.77 5.80
C GLN A 140 -21.56 -21.11 5.60
N PRO A 141 -22.46 -20.56 6.45
CA PRO A 141 -22.19 -19.73 7.61
C PRO A 141 -21.88 -20.55 8.87
N PHE A 142 -21.12 -19.95 9.77
CA PHE A 142 -20.81 -20.51 11.09
C PHE A 142 -21.68 -19.86 12.17
N ASP A 143 -21.95 -20.60 13.25
CA ASP A 143 -22.76 -20.10 14.38
C ASP A 143 -21.90 -19.65 15.58
N SER A 144 -20.67 -20.17 15.67
CA SER A 144 -19.76 -19.89 16.78
C SER A 144 -18.32 -20.18 16.39
N MET A 145 -17.36 -19.74 17.23
CA MET A 145 -15.95 -20.08 17.06
C MET A 145 -15.71 -21.60 17.13
N GLU A 146 -16.48 -22.33 17.94
CA GLU A 146 -16.38 -23.80 18.03
C GLU A 146 -16.86 -24.47 16.75
N HIS A 147 -17.96 -23.98 16.16
CA HIS A 147 -18.45 -24.45 14.86
C HIS A 147 -17.37 -24.27 13.78
N VAL A 148 -16.68 -23.11 13.73
CA VAL A 148 -15.57 -22.86 12.79
C VAL A 148 -14.47 -23.93 12.89
N VAL A 149 -14.02 -24.26 14.11
CA VAL A 149 -12.94 -25.24 14.34
C VAL A 149 -13.36 -26.66 13.98
N ARG A 150 -14.63 -27.00 14.19
CA ARG A 150 -15.18 -28.32 13.87
C ARG A 150 -15.43 -28.49 12.37
N ALA A 151 -15.92 -27.44 11.71
CA ALA A 151 -16.18 -27.42 10.28
C ALA A 151 -14.89 -27.37 9.45
N VAL A 152 -13.83 -26.70 9.95
CA VAL A 152 -12.53 -26.61 9.28
C VAL A 152 -11.40 -27.07 10.22
N PRO A 153 -11.17 -28.39 10.37
CA PRO A 153 -10.23 -28.95 11.32
C PRO A 153 -8.76 -28.56 11.08
N GLU A 154 -8.41 -28.10 9.88
CA GLU A 154 -7.07 -27.63 9.52
C GLU A 154 -6.69 -26.28 10.15
N LEU A 155 -7.65 -25.57 10.76
CA LEU A 155 -7.37 -24.32 11.47
C LEU A 155 -6.51 -24.59 12.71
N SER A 156 -5.30 -24.02 12.73
CA SER A 156 -4.42 -24.02 13.88
C SER A 156 -4.87 -22.98 14.92
N THR A 157 -4.38 -23.09 16.15
CA THR A 157 -4.58 -22.06 17.18
C THR A 157 -4.10 -20.69 16.70
N ALA A 158 -2.95 -20.64 16.00
CA ALA A 158 -2.41 -19.40 15.46
C ALA A 158 -3.33 -18.75 14.41
N HIS A 159 -4.05 -19.55 13.61
CA HIS A 159 -5.05 -19.01 12.67
C HIS A 159 -6.23 -18.38 13.43
N LEU A 160 -6.73 -19.05 14.47
CA LEU A 160 -7.83 -18.52 15.28
C LEU A 160 -7.43 -17.25 16.02
N GLU A 161 -6.22 -17.19 16.58
CA GLU A 161 -5.65 -15.98 17.19
C GLU A 161 -5.54 -14.85 16.16
N ALA A 162 -5.12 -15.14 14.92
CA ALA A 162 -5.05 -14.15 13.86
C ALA A 162 -6.43 -13.61 13.46
N PHE A 163 -7.43 -14.49 13.27
CA PHE A 163 -8.81 -14.07 12.98
C PHE A 163 -9.42 -13.27 14.14
N ALA A 164 -9.18 -13.67 15.39
CA ALA A 164 -9.63 -12.93 16.57
C ALA A 164 -8.98 -11.55 16.65
N THR A 165 -7.67 -11.46 16.38
CA THR A 165 -6.92 -10.20 16.37
C THR A 165 -7.42 -9.26 15.26
N ALA A 166 -7.83 -9.81 14.10
CA ALA A 166 -8.43 -9.07 12.99
C ALA A 166 -9.89 -8.63 13.23
N GLY A 167 -10.54 -9.06 14.33
CA GLY A 167 -11.97 -8.80 14.56
C GLY A 167 -12.92 -9.63 13.69
N ALA A 168 -12.44 -10.70 13.07
CA ALA A 168 -13.27 -11.50 12.15
C ALA A 168 -14.43 -12.23 12.83
N PHE A 169 -14.39 -12.37 14.16
CA PHE A 169 -15.42 -13.03 14.98
C PHE A 169 -16.45 -12.07 15.58
N ASP A 170 -16.38 -10.77 15.29
CA ASP A 170 -17.31 -9.76 15.83
C ASP A 170 -18.78 -10.07 15.47
N VAL A 171 -19.01 -10.81 14.38
CA VAL A 171 -20.34 -11.30 13.96
C VAL A 171 -21.02 -12.20 15.01
N PHE A 172 -20.26 -12.82 15.91
CA PHE A 172 -20.78 -13.61 17.02
C PHE A 172 -21.09 -12.78 18.27
N GLY A 173 -20.99 -11.45 18.19
CA GLY A 173 -21.21 -10.54 19.33
C GLY A 173 -20.09 -10.60 20.37
N THR A 174 -18.91 -11.14 20.01
CA THR A 174 -17.75 -11.19 20.89
C THR A 174 -16.77 -10.06 20.56
N GLN A 175 -16.12 -9.48 21.56
CA GLN A 175 -15.07 -8.50 21.35
C GLN A 175 -13.73 -9.18 21.03
N ARG A 176 -12.84 -8.50 20.30
CA ARG A 176 -11.52 -9.03 19.88
C ARG A 176 -10.72 -9.69 21.00
N ARG A 177 -10.61 -9.04 22.17
CA ARG A 177 -9.87 -9.60 23.32
C ARG A 177 -10.52 -10.87 23.87
N ASN A 178 -11.86 -10.93 23.87
CA ASN A 178 -12.60 -12.12 24.30
C ASN A 178 -12.43 -13.26 23.30
N ALA A 179 -12.50 -12.98 21.99
CA ALA A 179 -12.20 -13.97 20.95
C ALA A 179 -10.77 -14.49 21.07
N LEU A 180 -9.80 -13.60 21.30
CA LEU A 180 -8.39 -13.96 21.40
C LEU A 180 -8.13 -14.84 22.63
N TRP A 181 -8.75 -14.51 23.78
CA TRP A 181 -8.74 -15.37 24.96
C TRP A 181 -9.31 -16.76 24.67
N ALA A 182 -10.46 -16.82 23.99
CA ALA A 182 -11.16 -18.07 23.70
C ALA A 182 -10.42 -18.94 22.65
N ALA A 183 -9.64 -18.35 21.74
CA ALA A 183 -9.02 -19.03 20.61
C ALA A 183 -8.22 -20.27 21.01
N GLY A 184 -7.43 -20.19 22.09
CA GLY A 184 -6.64 -21.30 22.60
C GLY A 184 -7.47 -22.49 23.09
N ALA A 185 -8.58 -22.20 23.80
CA ALA A 185 -9.49 -23.23 24.29
C ALA A 185 -10.30 -23.85 23.14
N VAL A 186 -10.92 -23.01 22.30
CA VAL A 186 -11.76 -23.42 21.16
C VAL A 186 -10.96 -24.26 20.16
N ALA A 187 -9.67 -23.98 19.95
CA ALA A 187 -8.78 -24.78 19.10
C ALA A 187 -8.71 -26.27 19.50
N GLN A 188 -9.06 -26.62 20.74
CA GLN A 188 -9.10 -27.99 21.23
C GLN A 188 -10.40 -28.72 20.91
N SER A 189 -11.47 -27.99 20.53
CA SER A 189 -12.77 -28.58 20.18
C SER A 189 -12.77 -29.16 18.77
N ARG A 190 -11.90 -30.15 18.54
CA ARG A 190 -11.83 -30.88 17.27
C ARG A 190 -13.02 -31.83 17.12
N PRO A 191 -13.38 -32.24 15.89
CA PRO A 191 -14.44 -33.23 15.66
C PRO A 191 -14.23 -34.56 16.41
N THR A 192 -12.99 -34.90 16.75
CA THR A 192 -12.61 -36.09 17.54
C THR A 192 -12.96 -35.98 19.02
N ARG A 193 -13.38 -34.82 19.51
CA ARG A 193 -13.87 -34.59 20.87
C ARG A 193 -15.37 -34.32 20.86
N LEU A 194 -16.02 -34.64 21.99
CA LEU A 194 -17.42 -34.28 22.21
C LEU A 194 -17.59 -32.77 22.09
N GLU A 195 -18.71 -32.36 21.53
CA GLU A 195 -19.05 -30.95 21.37
C GLU A 195 -19.47 -30.35 22.72
N GLY A 196 -19.10 -29.09 22.98
CA GLY A 196 -19.53 -28.36 24.18
C GLY A 196 -18.84 -28.76 25.49
N ILE A 197 -17.88 -29.68 25.48
CA ILE A 197 -17.08 -30.03 26.68
C ILE A 197 -15.84 -29.15 26.86
N THR A 198 -15.57 -28.25 25.91
CA THR A 198 -14.40 -27.36 25.95
C THR A 198 -14.60 -26.28 27.01
N VAL A 199 -13.78 -26.33 28.05
CA VAL A 199 -13.76 -25.33 29.13
C VAL A 199 -12.76 -24.19 28.83
N GLY A 200 -12.98 -23.03 29.44
CA GLY A 200 -12.08 -21.87 29.30
C GLY A 200 -12.27 -21.03 28.04
N ASN A 201 -13.30 -21.33 27.24
CA ASN A 201 -13.70 -20.53 26.07
C ASN A 201 -14.48 -19.25 26.44
N THR A 202 -14.93 -19.12 27.68
CA THR A 202 -15.61 -17.92 28.18
C THR A 202 -14.56 -16.99 28.78
N ALA A 203 -14.39 -15.82 28.17
CA ALA A 203 -13.47 -14.82 28.68
C ALA A 203 -14.03 -14.17 29.96
N PRO A 204 -13.18 -13.84 30.96
CA PRO A 204 -13.58 -12.93 32.03
C PRO A 204 -13.92 -11.54 31.46
N ALA A 205 -14.45 -10.64 32.29
CA ALA A 205 -14.67 -9.26 31.88
C ALA A 205 -13.31 -8.59 31.56
N LEU A 206 -12.99 -8.47 30.28
CA LEU A 206 -11.81 -7.79 29.78
C LEU A 206 -12.19 -6.36 29.32
N PRO A 207 -11.30 -5.37 29.50
CA PRO A 207 -11.54 -4.04 28.96
C PRO A 207 -11.59 -4.08 27.44
N GLY A 208 -12.34 -3.16 26.82
CA GLY A 208 -12.32 -2.96 25.36
C GLY A 208 -10.95 -2.48 24.85
N MET A 209 -10.76 -2.50 23.53
CA MET A 209 -9.56 -1.95 22.89
C MET A 209 -9.77 -0.46 22.56
N GLU A 210 -8.71 0.32 22.69
CA GLU A 210 -8.67 1.69 22.17
C GLU A 210 -8.51 1.66 20.64
N PRO A 211 -8.83 2.74 19.90
CA PRO A 211 -8.67 2.77 18.44
C PRO A 211 -7.24 2.50 17.95
N ILE A 212 -6.22 2.93 18.71
CA ILE A 212 -4.82 2.58 18.44
C ILE A 212 -4.56 1.09 18.65
N GLU A 213 -5.22 0.53 19.68
CA GLU A 213 -5.39 -0.88 20.01
C GLU A 213 -5.69 -1.73 18.76
N GLU A 214 -6.82 -1.36 18.16
CA GLU A 214 -7.44 -2.02 17.02
C GLU A 214 -6.62 -1.84 15.74
N ALA A 215 -6.11 -0.64 15.48
CA ALA A 215 -5.28 -0.38 14.31
C ALA A 215 -3.96 -1.18 14.31
N VAL A 216 -3.32 -1.30 15.48
CA VAL A 216 -2.14 -2.15 15.66
C VAL A 216 -2.50 -3.61 15.40
N ALA A 217 -3.63 -4.07 15.95
CA ALA A 217 -4.13 -5.43 15.77
C ALA A 217 -4.43 -5.75 14.29
N ASP A 218 -5.10 -4.85 13.58
CA ASP A 218 -5.39 -4.95 12.14
C ASP A 218 -4.11 -5.06 11.30
N LEU A 219 -3.16 -4.14 11.51
CA LEU A 219 -1.89 -4.16 10.77
C LEU A 219 -1.08 -5.43 11.06
N TRP A 220 -1.13 -5.96 12.29
CA TRP A 220 -0.48 -7.23 12.59
C TRP A 220 -1.18 -8.40 11.90
N ALA A 221 -2.51 -8.45 11.96
CA ALA A 221 -3.31 -9.58 11.51
C ALA A 221 -3.51 -9.64 10.01
N THR A 222 -3.70 -8.51 9.32
CA THR A 222 -4.01 -8.46 7.88
C THR A 222 -3.02 -7.62 7.07
N GLY A 223 -2.18 -6.84 7.75
CA GLY A 223 -1.34 -5.85 7.10
C GLY A 223 -2.10 -4.61 6.64
N VAL A 224 -3.40 -4.47 6.93
CA VAL A 224 -4.25 -3.34 6.54
C VAL A 224 -5.08 -2.88 7.73
N SER A 225 -4.94 -1.63 8.15
CA SER A 225 -5.90 -0.96 9.02
C SER A 225 -6.66 0.11 8.22
N PRO A 226 -7.94 -0.10 7.89
CA PRO A 226 -8.71 0.86 7.10
C PRO A 226 -8.78 2.25 7.78
N ASP A 227 -9.04 2.29 9.08
CA ASP A 227 -9.27 3.52 9.84
C ASP A 227 -8.01 4.08 10.51
N GLY A 228 -6.96 3.26 10.69
CA GLY A 228 -5.80 3.63 11.49
C GLY A 228 -4.49 3.68 10.72
N HIS A 229 -4.22 4.78 10.01
CA HIS A 229 -2.85 5.05 9.58
C HIS A 229 -1.99 5.40 10.81
N PRO A 230 -0.79 4.81 10.99
CA PRO A 230 -0.06 4.97 12.24
C PRO A 230 0.31 6.41 12.62
N THR A 231 0.37 7.32 11.65
CA THR A 231 0.63 8.75 11.86
C THR A 231 -0.55 9.50 12.48
N ILE A 232 -1.80 9.01 12.36
CA ILE A 232 -2.99 9.63 12.97
C ILE A 232 -2.80 9.75 14.48
N PHE A 233 -2.33 8.69 15.12
CA PHE A 233 -2.11 8.63 16.57
C PHE A 233 -0.99 9.55 17.06
N LEU A 234 -0.15 10.04 16.15
CA LEU A 234 0.92 10.98 16.43
C LEU A 234 0.59 12.40 15.95
N ARG A 235 -0.57 12.62 15.33
CA ARG A 235 -0.85 13.85 14.57
C ARG A 235 -0.76 15.10 15.42
N GLU A 236 -1.29 15.10 16.65
CA GLU A 236 -1.17 16.26 17.55
C GLU A 236 0.29 16.61 17.87
N LYS A 237 1.11 15.59 18.15
CA LYS A 237 2.55 15.76 18.44
C LYS A 237 3.31 16.22 17.20
N LEU A 238 3.03 15.62 16.04
CA LEU A 238 3.64 15.98 14.77
C LEU A 238 3.32 17.43 14.39
N ARG A 239 2.06 17.85 14.57
CA ARG A 239 1.63 19.23 14.33
C ARG A 239 2.32 20.22 15.27
N ALA A 240 2.47 19.88 16.55
CA ALA A 240 3.21 20.70 17.50
C ALA A 240 4.70 20.85 17.13
N MET A 241 5.27 19.87 16.41
CA MET A 241 6.64 19.91 15.86
C MET A 241 6.73 20.65 14.52
N GLY A 242 5.61 21.18 13.98
CA GLY A 242 5.58 21.84 12.67
C GLY A 242 5.67 20.89 11.49
N VAL A 243 5.32 19.61 11.68
CA VAL A 243 5.30 18.60 10.61
C VAL A 243 4.04 18.75 9.79
N LEU A 244 4.20 18.92 8.48
CA LEU A 244 3.12 19.05 7.52
C LEU A 244 2.60 17.68 7.06
N THR A 245 1.31 17.61 6.75
CA THR A 245 0.70 16.45 6.10
C THR A 245 1.03 16.41 4.60
N ALA A 246 0.86 15.26 3.96
CA ALA A 246 0.97 15.15 2.50
C ALA A 246 0.00 16.11 1.76
N SER A 247 -1.24 16.25 2.25
CA SER A 247 -2.24 17.14 1.65
C SER A 247 -1.92 18.63 1.78
N GLU A 248 -1.18 19.03 2.82
CA GLU A 248 -0.76 20.42 3.05
C GLU A 248 0.38 20.86 2.13
N LEU A 249 1.19 19.92 1.62
CA LEU A 249 2.38 20.25 0.83
C LEU A 249 2.06 21.07 -0.42
N ALA A 250 0.90 20.86 -1.05
CA ALA A 250 0.52 21.61 -2.26
C ALA A 250 0.37 23.12 -2.05
N THR A 251 0.21 23.55 -0.79
CA THR A 251 0.04 24.97 -0.43
C THR A 251 1.33 25.68 -0.05
N VAL A 252 2.44 24.95 0.03
CA VAL A 252 3.74 25.48 0.48
C VAL A 252 4.52 26.02 -0.73
N GLU A 253 5.23 27.13 -0.52
CA GLU A 253 6.08 27.71 -1.56
C GLU A 253 7.34 26.86 -1.81
N SER A 254 7.64 26.64 -3.09
CA SER A 254 8.84 25.93 -3.54
C SER A 254 10.11 26.59 -2.98
N GLY A 255 11.01 25.77 -2.46
CA GLY A 255 12.25 26.20 -1.83
C GLY A 255 12.17 26.38 -0.31
N THR A 256 10.98 26.31 0.28
CA THR A 256 10.78 26.39 1.73
C THR A 256 11.33 25.15 2.44
N ARG A 257 11.93 25.34 3.62
CA ARG A 257 12.35 24.24 4.49
C ARG A 257 11.20 23.82 5.39
N ILE A 258 10.85 22.54 5.34
CA ILE A 258 9.72 21.98 6.06
C ILE A 258 10.08 20.65 6.73
N TYR A 259 9.21 20.23 7.65
CA TYR A 259 9.23 18.89 8.22
C TYR A 259 8.07 18.08 7.67
N VAL A 260 8.35 16.84 7.29
CA VAL A 260 7.36 15.84 6.89
C VAL A 260 7.64 14.54 7.63
N ALA A 261 6.60 13.76 7.92
CA ALA A 261 6.77 12.47 8.58
C ALA A 261 5.80 11.44 8.04
N GLY A 262 6.22 10.20 7.98
CA GLY A 262 5.39 9.12 7.47
C GLY A 262 6.04 7.75 7.57
N VAL A 263 5.24 6.74 7.31
CA VAL A 263 5.66 5.34 7.18
C VAL A 263 6.37 5.18 5.84
N VAL A 264 7.53 4.52 5.81
CA VAL A 264 8.27 4.33 4.56
C VAL A 264 7.62 3.22 3.75
N THR A 265 7.11 3.53 2.57
CA THR A 265 6.47 2.54 1.69
C THR A 265 7.51 1.80 0.84
N HIS A 266 8.43 2.54 0.22
CA HIS A 266 9.51 1.95 -0.58
C HIS A 266 10.74 2.85 -0.69
N ARG A 267 11.86 2.23 -1.07
CA ARG A 267 13.15 2.88 -1.35
C ARG A 267 13.71 2.42 -2.70
N GLN A 268 14.09 3.35 -3.56
CA GLN A 268 14.65 3.05 -4.89
C GLN A 268 15.97 3.79 -5.11
N ARG A 269 16.96 3.08 -5.65
CA ARG A 269 18.23 3.66 -6.08
C ARG A 269 18.52 3.25 -7.53
N PRO A 270 18.02 4.01 -8.52
CA PRO A 270 18.32 3.76 -9.93
C PRO A 270 19.82 3.84 -10.18
N ARG A 271 20.37 2.93 -11.00
CA ARG A 271 21.81 2.91 -11.35
C ARG A 271 22.27 4.19 -12.08
N THR A 272 21.33 4.88 -12.72
CA THR A 272 21.56 6.10 -13.51
C THR A 272 21.55 7.39 -12.68
N ALA A 273 21.17 7.33 -11.40
CA ALA A 273 20.92 8.52 -10.58
C ALA A 273 22.12 8.96 -9.71
N SER A 274 23.35 8.62 -10.09
CA SER A 274 24.58 9.05 -9.39
C SER A 274 24.56 8.83 -7.86
N GLY A 275 23.91 7.76 -7.40
CA GLY A 275 23.81 7.40 -5.98
C GLY A 275 22.66 8.07 -5.21
N VAL A 276 21.81 8.88 -5.86
CA VAL A 276 20.58 9.41 -5.27
C VAL A 276 19.59 8.27 -4.97
N THR A 277 18.96 8.33 -3.81
CA THR A 277 17.90 7.41 -3.41
C THR A 277 16.57 8.15 -3.34
N PHE A 278 15.55 7.62 -4.01
CA PHE A 278 14.18 8.05 -3.90
C PHE A 278 13.50 7.22 -2.82
N MET A 279 12.84 7.88 -1.88
CA MET A 279 12.03 7.26 -0.84
C MET A 279 10.62 7.81 -0.94
N ASN A 280 9.64 6.99 -0.61
CA ASN A 280 8.26 7.45 -0.54
C ASN A 280 7.73 7.17 0.87
N LEU A 281 7.25 8.23 1.52
CA LEU A 281 6.61 8.14 2.83
C LEU A 281 5.10 8.22 2.65
N GLU A 282 4.35 7.58 3.51
CA GLU A 282 2.89 7.69 3.56
C GLU A 282 2.49 8.23 4.93
N ASP A 283 1.59 9.21 4.92
CA ASP A 283 0.83 9.61 6.10
C ASP A 283 -0.66 9.35 5.87
N GLU A 284 -1.51 9.71 6.82
CA GLU A 284 -2.94 9.46 6.69
C GLU A 284 -3.61 10.22 5.54
N THR A 285 -2.98 11.28 5.03
CA THR A 285 -3.52 12.13 3.99
C THR A 285 -3.01 11.76 2.60
N GLY A 286 -1.85 11.13 2.49
CA GLY A 286 -1.31 10.71 1.20
C GLY A 286 0.16 10.32 1.19
N LEU A 287 0.71 10.27 -0.02
CA LEU A 287 2.09 9.92 -0.30
C LEU A 287 2.97 11.16 -0.37
N ILE A 288 4.21 11.03 0.08
CA ILE A 288 5.21 12.09 0.16
C ILE A 288 6.48 11.59 -0.51
N ASN A 289 6.84 12.20 -1.63
CA ASN A 289 8.06 11.87 -2.36
C ASN A 289 9.26 12.55 -1.69
N VAL A 290 10.27 11.76 -1.34
CA VAL A 290 11.49 12.22 -0.70
C VAL A 290 12.69 11.86 -1.56
N VAL A 291 13.50 12.87 -1.91
CA VAL A 291 14.74 12.69 -2.66
C VAL A 291 15.91 12.80 -1.70
N CYS A 292 16.68 11.73 -1.57
CA CYS A 292 17.82 11.66 -0.68
C CYS A 292 19.12 11.60 -1.49
N SER A 293 19.94 12.64 -1.38
CA SER A 293 21.27 12.67 -2.00
C SER A 293 22.20 11.60 -1.41
N ALA A 294 23.25 11.23 -2.14
CA ALA A 294 24.25 10.28 -1.66
C ALA A 294 24.90 10.71 -0.34
N GLY A 295 25.18 12.01 -0.18
CA GLY A 295 25.74 12.58 1.05
C GLY A 295 24.77 12.52 2.24
N CYS A 296 23.50 12.87 2.03
CA CYS A 296 22.47 12.77 3.06
C CYS A 296 22.26 11.30 3.49
N TRP A 297 22.20 10.38 2.51
CA TRP A 297 22.08 8.95 2.78
C TRP A 297 23.27 8.41 3.58
N ALA A 298 24.50 8.78 3.21
CA ALA A 298 25.70 8.33 3.92
C ALA A 298 25.71 8.83 5.36
N ARG A 299 25.29 10.08 5.60
CA ARG A 299 25.25 10.70 6.93
C ARG A 299 24.21 10.07 7.86
N PHE A 300 23.01 9.79 7.35
CA PHE A 300 21.90 9.24 8.15
C PHE A 300 21.60 7.77 7.82
N ARG A 301 22.64 7.00 7.46
CA ARG A 301 22.52 5.66 6.87
C ARG A 301 21.68 4.69 7.71
N THR A 302 21.80 4.73 9.03
CA THR A 302 21.07 3.82 9.93
C THR A 302 19.57 4.01 9.82
N ASP A 303 19.10 5.25 10.00
CA ASP A 303 17.68 5.58 9.92
C ASP A 303 17.16 5.45 8.48
N ALA A 304 17.93 5.98 7.52
CA ALA A 304 17.56 5.93 6.11
C ALA A 304 17.35 4.49 5.60
N ARG A 305 18.10 3.51 6.12
CA ARG A 305 18.01 2.11 5.68
C ARG A 305 17.01 1.27 6.48
N HIS A 306 16.90 1.48 7.79
CA HIS A 306 16.22 0.52 8.67
C HIS A 306 14.94 1.04 9.31
N ALA A 307 14.70 2.35 9.32
CA ALA A 307 13.51 2.89 9.97
C ALA A 307 12.24 2.53 9.18
N ALA A 308 11.24 1.98 9.86
CA ALA A 308 9.91 1.72 9.29
C ALA A 308 9.14 3.02 9.03
N ALA A 309 9.45 4.08 9.78
CA ALA A 309 8.87 5.41 9.63
C ALA A 309 9.95 6.47 9.86
N LEU A 310 9.84 7.57 9.14
CA LEU A 310 10.83 8.65 9.16
C LEU A 310 10.17 9.99 9.47
N LEU A 311 10.90 10.80 10.22
CA LEU A 311 10.76 12.25 10.27
C LEU A 311 11.87 12.85 9.41
N VAL A 312 11.49 13.64 8.41
CA VAL A 312 12.38 14.23 7.41
C VAL A 312 12.29 15.73 7.50
N ARG A 313 13.44 16.39 7.67
CA ARG A 313 13.58 17.81 7.39
C ARG A 313 14.17 17.95 5.99
N GLY A 314 13.51 18.73 5.15
CA GLY A 314 13.96 18.89 3.78
C GLY A 314 13.49 20.20 3.17
N ARG A 315 14.04 20.47 1.99
CA ARG A 315 13.60 21.57 1.14
C ARG A 315 12.50 21.06 0.22
N MET A 316 11.36 21.74 0.20
CA MET A 316 10.30 21.44 -0.74
C MET A 316 10.70 21.92 -2.14
N GLU A 317 10.50 21.09 -3.14
CA GLU A 317 10.62 21.45 -4.55
C GLU A 317 9.31 21.08 -5.25
N SER A 318 8.73 22.05 -5.95
CA SER A 318 7.55 21.84 -6.79
C SER A 318 7.88 22.23 -8.22
N SER A 319 7.64 21.31 -9.16
CA SER A 319 7.80 21.53 -10.60
C SER A 319 6.69 20.82 -11.35
N GLU A 320 5.99 21.52 -12.24
CA GLU A 320 4.90 20.96 -13.07
C GLU A 320 3.85 20.15 -12.28
N GLY A 321 3.56 20.58 -11.04
CA GLY A 321 2.59 19.92 -10.15
C GLY A 321 3.14 18.70 -9.39
N VAL A 322 4.40 18.31 -9.61
CA VAL A 322 5.05 17.25 -8.84
C VAL A 322 5.80 17.86 -7.66
N ILE A 323 5.46 17.38 -6.46
CA ILE A 323 6.09 17.82 -5.21
C ILE A 323 7.10 16.77 -4.75
N ASN A 324 8.31 17.23 -4.47
CA ASN A 324 9.40 16.43 -3.92
C ASN A 324 10.00 17.13 -2.70
N ILE A 325 10.41 16.35 -1.70
CA ILE A 325 11.15 16.84 -0.54
C ILE A 325 12.60 16.42 -0.67
N VAL A 326 13.50 17.37 -0.93
CA VAL A 326 14.94 17.13 -0.93
C VAL A 326 15.40 17.03 0.52
N ALA A 327 15.73 15.80 0.96
CA ALA A 327 16.06 15.52 2.35
C ALA A 327 17.41 16.13 2.76
N GLU A 328 17.39 16.92 3.83
CA GLU A 328 18.58 17.46 4.48
C GLU A 328 18.92 16.69 5.77
N HIS A 329 17.89 16.20 6.47
CA HIS A 329 18.02 15.46 7.73
C HIS A 329 16.97 14.35 7.79
N LEU A 330 17.40 13.15 8.22
CA LEU A 330 16.54 11.99 8.42
C LEU A 330 16.68 11.54 9.88
N SER A 331 15.55 11.21 10.50
CA SER A 331 15.52 10.60 11.84
C SER A 331 14.40 9.57 11.91
N ALA A 332 14.62 8.48 12.63
CA ALA A 332 13.58 7.47 12.84
C ALA A 332 12.39 8.06 13.63
N LEU A 333 11.18 7.87 13.09
CA LEU A 333 9.95 8.13 13.82
C LEU A 333 9.55 6.86 14.57
N ARG A 334 9.45 6.94 15.90
CA ARG A 334 8.96 5.81 16.71
C ARG A 334 7.45 5.72 16.58
N VAL A 335 7.01 4.77 15.76
CA VAL A 335 5.61 4.43 15.54
C VAL A 335 5.33 3.10 16.23
N ALA A 336 4.14 2.94 16.82
CA ALA A 336 3.77 1.75 17.60
C ALA A 336 3.73 0.44 16.76
N VAL A 337 3.74 0.54 15.43
CA VAL A 337 3.68 -0.60 14.52
C VAL A 337 4.88 -0.63 13.59
N GLY A 338 5.54 -1.80 13.50
CA GLY A 338 6.56 -2.06 12.50
C GLY A 338 5.93 -2.29 11.13
N ALA A 339 5.91 -1.26 10.29
CA ALA A 339 5.62 -1.43 8.87
C ALA A 339 6.86 -1.99 8.15
N THR A 340 6.68 -2.98 7.28
CA THR A 340 7.75 -3.49 6.42
C THR A 340 7.78 -2.70 5.12
N SER A 341 8.92 -2.08 4.82
CA SER A 341 9.14 -1.36 3.56
C SER A 341 9.62 -2.30 2.46
N ARG A 342 9.21 -2.05 1.21
CA ARG A 342 9.81 -2.73 0.05
C ARG A 342 11.10 -2.01 -0.35
N ASP A 343 12.24 -2.63 -0.02
CA ASP A 343 13.56 -2.08 -0.31
C ASP A 343 14.15 -2.67 -1.60
N PHE A 344 15.02 -1.90 -2.25
CA PHE A 344 15.83 -2.39 -3.37
C PHE A 344 16.71 -3.56 -2.92
N ARG A 345 16.90 -4.55 -3.80
CA ARG A 345 17.89 -5.63 -3.62
C ARG A 345 19.26 -5.19 -4.11
#